data_AF-A0A059W593-F1
#
_entry.id   AF-A0A059W593-F1
#
_cell.length_a   1.000
_cell.length_b   1.000
_cell.length_c   1.000
_cell.angle_alpha   90.00
_cell.angle_beta   90.00
_cell.angle_gamma   90.00
#
_symmetry.space_group_name_H-M   'P 1'
#
loop_
_entity.id
_entity.type
_entity.pdbx_description
1 polymer ?
#
loop_
_entity_poly.entity_id
_entity_poly.type
_entity_poly.pdbx_seq_one_letter_code
_entity_poly.pdbx_strand_id
1 'polypeptide(L)'
;MSVMEIMDAAAPTHVAHRDNHTHRDVNGGWLRPAVFGAMDGLVSNLALMTGVAGGAVSQQTIVITGLAGLAAGAFSMAAGEYTSVASQRELVVAELDAERAQLRKYPKDEQEELAALYVSRGVEPELAGKVAEQLSRDPEQALEIHAREELGIDPSDLPSPAIAAVSSFGSFALGALLPLLPYLLGASALWPAVLLALFGLFGCGAVVARVTARSWLFSGLRQLALGGAAAGVTYALGALFGTVVG
;
A
#
# COMPACT_ATOMS: atom_id res chain seq x y z
N MET A 1 -25.43 54.34 12.19
CA MET A 1 -24.67 53.24 12.80
C MET A 1 -23.20 53.58 12.64
N SER A 2 -22.53 53.90 13.75
CA SER A 2 -21.15 54.41 13.74
C SER A 2 -20.16 53.26 13.53
N VAL A 3 -19.04 53.55 12.87
CA VAL A 3 -17.93 52.61 12.57
C VAL A 3 -17.34 51.95 13.83
N MET A 4 -17.68 52.44 15.03
CA MET A 4 -17.22 51.92 16.32
C MET A 4 -18.06 50.75 16.89
N GLU A 5 -19.21 50.39 16.30
CA GLU A 5 -20.04 49.25 16.76
C GLU A 5 -19.64 47.90 16.12
N ILE A 6 -18.74 47.89 15.13
CA ILE A 6 -18.33 46.66 14.43
C ILE A 6 -17.11 46.00 15.12
N MET A 7 -16.46 46.66 16.08
CA MET A 7 -15.22 46.21 16.71
C MET A 7 -15.38 45.38 18.00
N ASP A 8 -16.60 44.99 18.38
CA ASP A 8 -16.84 44.25 19.64
C ASP A 8 -17.60 42.92 19.49
N ALA A 9 -17.74 42.42 18.27
CA ALA A 9 -18.16 41.04 18.07
C ALA A 9 -16.92 40.16 17.99
N ALA A 10 -16.43 39.70 19.14
CA ALA A 10 -15.61 38.50 19.21
C ALA A 10 -16.38 37.37 18.50
N ALA A 11 -16.08 37.18 17.21
CA ALA A 11 -16.63 36.07 16.45
C ALA A 11 -16.27 34.81 17.22
N PRO A 12 -17.26 33.99 17.65
CA PRO A 12 -16.95 32.76 18.34
C PRO A 12 -16.02 31.98 17.43
N THR A 13 -14.80 31.69 17.91
CA THR A 13 -13.91 30.76 17.25
C THR A 13 -14.73 29.51 16.98
N HIS A 14 -14.80 29.14 15.70
CA HIS A 14 -15.56 27.98 15.27
C HIS A 14 -15.18 26.83 16.20
N VAL A 15 -16.11 26.35 17.02
CA VAL A 15 -15.89 25.15 17.82
C VAL A 15 -15.63 24.08 16.78
N ALA A 16 -14.38 23.61 16.71
CA ALA A 16 -13.99 22.54 15.81
C ALA A 16 -15.04 21.43 15.98
N HIS A 17 -15.66 21.01 14.88
CA HIS A 17 -16.59 19.90 14.89
C HIS A 17 -15.88 18.74 15.62
N ARG A 18 -16.39 18.38 16.81
CA ARG A 18 -15.94 17.23 17.61
C ARG A 18 -16.41 15.91 16.98
N ASP A 19 -16.59 15.89 15.67
CA ASP A 19 -16.69 14.66 14.93
C ASP A 19 -15.27 14.13 14.84
N ASN A 20 -15.04 13.05 15.58
CA ASN A 20 -13.78 12.35 15.68
C ASN A 20 -13.47 11.73 14.30
N HIS A 21 -13.06 12.56 13.34
CA HIS A 21 -12.65 12.15 12.00
C HIS A 21 -11.29 11.46 12.11
N THR A 22 -11.33 10.21 12.56
CA THR A 22 -10.23 9.27 12.38
C THR A 22 -10.20 8.91 10.90
N HIS A 23 -9.39 9.64 10.14
CA HIS A 23 -9.04 9.22 8.80
C HIS A 23 -8.28 7.90 8.91
N ARG A 24 -8.74 6.87 8.19
CA ARG A 24 -7.97 5.63 8.04
C ARG A 24 -6.63 5.98 7.43
N ASP A 25 -5.55 5.42 7.98
CA ASP A 25 -4.22 5.46 7.35
C ASP A 25 -4.34 4.91 5.92
N VAL A 26 -4.29 5.85 4.98
CA VAL A 26 -4.33 5.62 3.53
C VAL A 26 -2.94 5.71 2.92
N ASN A 27 -1.94 6.19 3.67
CA ASN A 27 -0.60 6.51 3.18
C ASN A 27 0.40 5.36 3.31
N GLY A 28 0.10 4.29 4.07
CA GLY A 28 0.73 3.00 3.80
C GLY A 28 1.34 2.26 4.99
N GLY A 29 0.67 2.23 6.14
CA GLY A 29 1.14 1.42 7.27
C GLY A 29 1.21 -0.09 6.99
N TRP A 30 0.06 -0.76 6.78
CA TRP A 30 0.01 -2.23 6.71
C TRP A 30 -1.01 -2.81 5.72
N LEU A 31 -2.09 -2.07 5.43
CA LEU A 31 -3.24 -2.62 4.71
C LEU A 31 -2.93 -2.95 3.25
N ARG A 32 -2.25 -2.03 2.54
CA ARG A 32 -1.85 -2.24 1.15
C ARG A 32 -0.89 -3.44 1.02
N PRO A 33 0.22 -3.52 1.78
CA PRO A 33 1.09 -4.70 1.78
C PRO A 33 0.36 -6.01 2.11
N ALA A 34 -0.54 -5.99 3.12
CA ALA A 34 -1.29 -7.18 3.53
C ALA A 34 -2.28 -7.68 2.47
N VAL A 35 -3.03 -6.76 1.86
CA VAL A 35 -3.99 -7.11 0.81
C VAL A 35 -3.26 -7.65 -0.42
N PHE A 36 -2.18 -6.99 -0.83
CA PHE A 36 -1.36 -7.43 -1.94
C PHE A 36 -0.75 -8.81 -1.66
N GLY A 37 -0.22 -9.04 -0.44
CA GLY A 37 0.39 -10.31 -0.07
C GLY A 37 -0.57 -11.47 -0.04
N ALA A 38 -1.76 -11.31 0.56
CA ALA A 38 -2.77 -12.37 0.56
C ALA A 38 -3.17 -12.79 -0.86
N MET A 39 -3.37 -11.83 -1.76
CA MET A 39 -3.73 -12.12 -3.16
C MET A 39 -2.58 -12.76 -3.93
N ASP A 40 -1.37 -12.21 -3.79
CA ASP A 40 -0.19 -12.74 -4.48
C ASP A 40 0.16 -14.16 -4.01
N GLY A 41 0.13 -14.42 -2.71
CA GLY A 41 0.35 -15.76 -2.15
C GLY A 41 -0.67 -16.79 -2.64
N LEU A 42 -1.95 -16.41 -2.70
CA LEU A 42 -3.01 -17.26 -3.25
C LEU A 42 -2.76 -17.60 -4.73
N VAL A 43 -2.54 -16.58 -5.57
CA VAL A 43 -2.38 -16.77 -7.02
C VAL A 43 -1.09 -17.50 -7.33
N SER A 44 0.05 -17.04 -6.80
CA SER A 44 1.37 -17.58 -7.11
C SER A 44 1.50 -19.03 -6.67
N ASN A 45 1.05 -19.39 -5.46
CA ASN A 45 1.18 -20.75 -4.97
C ASN A 45 0.20 -21.71 -5.66
N LEU A 46 -1.03 -21.27 -5.95
CA LEU A 46 -1.96 -22.04 -6.77
C LEU A 46 -1.38 -22.28 -8.18
N ALA A 47 -0.86 -21.24 -8.82
CA ALA A 47 -0.29 -21.32 -10.16
C ALA A 47 0.92 -22.26 -10.20
N LEU A 48 1.79 -22.19 -9.20
CA LEU A 48 2.94 -23.07 -9.06
C LEU A 48 2.52 -24.54 -8.89
N MET A 49 1.60 -24.81 -7.96
CA MET A 49 1.10 -26.17 -7.71
C MET A 49 0.39 -26.76 -8.92
N THR A 50 -0.43 -25.98 -9.61
CA THR A 50 -1.16 -26.42 -10.82
C THR A 50 -0.21 -26.64 -11.99
N GLY A 51 0.83 -25.83 -12.15
CA GLY A 51 1.86 -26.08 -13.16
C GLY A 51 2.63 -27.37 -12.91
N VAL A 52 3.05 -27.60 -11.68
CA VAL A 52 3.73 -28.85 -11.29
C VAL A 52 2.81 -30.06 -11.50
N ALA A 53 1.54 -29.95 -11.12
CA ALA A 53 0.53 -30.98 -11.34
C ALA A 53 0.25 -31.26 -12.83
N GLY A 54 0.35 -30.25 -13.69
CA GLY A 54 0.22 -30.41 -15.16
C GLY A 54 1.26 -31.35 -15.75
N GLY A 55 2.45 -31.41 -15.17
CA GLY A 55 3.53 -32.32 -15.57
C GLY A 55 3.36 -33.78 -15.09
N ALA A 56 2.18 -34.16 -14.59
CA ALA A 56 1.86 -35.52 -14.14
C ALA A 56 2.80 -36.09 -13.05
N VAL A 57 3.31 -35.23 -12.17
CA VAL A 57 4.21 -35.61 -11.07
C VAL A 57 3.48 -36.15 -9.85
N SER A 58 4.23 -36.70 -8.89
CA SER A 58 3.69 -37.24 -7.65
C SER A 58 3.05 -36.16 -6.76
N GLN A 59 2.06 -36.56 -5.95
CA GLN A 59 1.44 -35.70 -4.93
C GLN A 59 2.47 -35.11 -3.96
N GLN A 60 3.46 -35.91 -3.56
CA GLN A 60 4.52 -35.46 -2.65
C GLN A 60 5.33 -34.32 -3.26
N THR A 61 5.60 -34.38 -4.57
CA THR A 61 6.26 -33.30 -5.31
C THR A 61 5.42 -32.02 -5.26
N ILE A 62 4.12 -32.10 -5.54
CA ILE A 62 3.22 -30.93 -5.50
C ILE A 62 3.24 -30.26 -4.11
N VAL A 63 3.17 -31.04 -3.04
CA VAL A 63 3.18 -30.52 -1.65
C VAL A 63 4.51 -29.85 -1.31
N ILE A 64 5.64 -30.53 -1.60
CA ILE A 64 6.97 -29.96 -1.35
C ILE A 64 7.14 -28.67 -2.15
N THR A 65 6.70 -28.65 -3.41
CA THR A 65 6.78 -27.45 -4.24
C THR A 65 5.92 -26.33 -3.71
N GLY A 66 4.69 -26.59 -3.28
CA GLY A 66 3.84 -25.54 -2.70
C GLY A 66 4.36 -25.03 -1.35
N LEU A 67 4.95 -25.89 -0.51
CA LEU A 67 5.60 -25.45 0.74
C LEU A 67 6.86 -24.61 0.46
N ALA A 68 7.68 -25.03 -0.50
CA ALA A 68 8.85 -24.28 -0.94
C ALA A 68 8.46 -22.93 -1.57
N GLY A 69 7.42 -22.92 -2.41
CA GLY A 69 6.86 -21.71 -3.03
C GLY A 69 6.29 -20.74 -1.98
N LEU A 70 5.57 -21.25 -0.98
CA LEU A 70 5.09 -20.46 0.15
C LEU A 70 6.26 -19.80 0.88
N ALA A 71 7.27 -20.57 1.28
CA ALA A 71 8.41 -20.04 2.04
C ALA A 71 9.21 -19.03 1.21
N ALA A 72 9.62 -19.41 0.00
CA ALA A 72 10.40 -18.56 -0.89
C ALA A 72 9.65 -17.27 -1.24
N GLY A 73 8.36 -17.38 -1.58
CA GLY A 73 7.51 -16.24 -1.90
C GLY A 73 7.32 -15.30 -0.71
N ALA A 74 7.02 -15.84 0.48
CA ALA A 74 6.81 -15.02 1.67
C ALA A 74 8.08 -14.21 2.04
N PHE A 75 9.25 -14.85 2.05
CA PHE A 75 10.52 -14.16 2.31
C PHE A 75 10.87 -13.15 1.23
N SER A 76 10.69 -13.51 -0.05
CA SER A 76 10.95 -12.59 -1.17
C SER A 76 10.05 -11.36 -1.10
N MET A 77 8.77 -11.55 -0.77
CA MET A 77 7.82 -10.46 -0.65
C MET A 77 8.15 -9.55 0.53
N ALA A 78 8.46 -10.13 1.70
CA ALA A 78 8.85 -9.36 2.88
C ALA A 78 10.10 -8.51 2.62
N ALA A 79 11.12 -9.10 1.99
CA ALA A 79 12.34 -8.39 1.62
C ALA A 79 12.06 -7.28 0.60
N GLY A 80 11.30 -7.56 -0.46
CA GLY A 80 10.95 -6.58 -1.48
C GLY A 80 10.15 -5.41 -0.92
N GLU A 81 9.17 -5.68 -0.05
CA GLU A 81 8.35 -4.65 0.59
C GLU A 81 9.16 -3.84 1.60
N TYR A 82 10.02 -4.47 2.41
CA TYR A 82 10.93 -3.77 3.30
C TYR A 82 11.83 -2.81 2.54
N THR A 83 12.54 -3.31 1.52
CA THR A 83 13.48 -2.50 0.73
C THR A 83 12.75 -1.37 0.02
N SER A 84 11.59 -1.63 -0.59
CA SER A 84 10.81 -0.58 -1.26
C SER A 84 10.42 0.55 -0.31
N VAL A 85 9.85 0.23 0.86
CA VAL A 85 9.39 1.24 1.81
C VAL A 85 10.57 1.91 2.52
N ALA A 86 11.66 1.18 2.80
CA ALA A 86 12.89 1.74 3.36
C ALA A 86 13.50 2.79 2.42
N SER A 87 13.67 2.46 1.14
CA SER A 87 14.22 3.40 0.16
C SER A 87 13.33 4.63 -0.05
N GLN A 88 12.00 4.49 -0.03
CA GLN A 88 11.09 5.63 -0.07
C GLN A 88 11.26 6.52 1.17
N ARG A 89 11.33 5.92 2.35
CA ARG A 89 11.55 6.65 3.61
C ARG A 89 12.90 7.35 3.63
N GLU A 90 13.96 6.69 3.19
CA GLU A 90 15.31 7.25 3.11
C GLU A 90 15.37 8.46 2.17
N LEU A 91 14.71 8.37 1.01
CA LEU A 91 14.58 9.50 0.08
C LEU A 91 13.87 10.68 0.74
N VAL A 92 12.73 10.43 1.39
CA VAL A 92 11.98 11.48 2.09
C VAL A 92 12.82 12.15 3.17
N VAL A 93 13.54 11.37 3.99
CA VAL A 93 14.42 11.92 5.03
C VAL A 93 15.53 12.77 4.40
N ALA A 94 16.12 12.34 3.28
CA ALA A 94 17.16 13.09 2.59
C ALA A 94 16.64 14.44 2.04
N GLU A 95 15.44 14.46 1.45
CA GLU A 95 14.83 15.70 0.96
C GLU A 95 14.47 16.64 2.12
N LEU A 96 13.95 16.12 3.24
CA LEU A 96 13.70 16.94 4.44
C LEU A 96 14.99 17.55 5.01
N ASP A 97 16.10 16.82 4.96
CA ASP A 97 17.39 17.33 5.41
C ASP A 97 17.96 18.38 4.45
N ALA A 98 17.74 18.22 3.14
CA ALA A 98 18.09 19.22 2.13
C ALA A 98 17.29 20.51 2.34
N GLU A 99 15.98 20.40 2.56
CA GLU A 99 15.08 21.53 2.79
C GLU A 99 15.42 22.29 4.07
N ARG A 100 15.69 21.55 5.17
CA ARG A 100 16.22 22.14 6.41
C ARG A 100 17.51 22.93 6.17
N ALA A 101 18.36 22.48 5.25
CA ALA A 101 19.59 23.19 4.94
C ALA A 101 19.32 24.48 4.15
N GLN A 102 18.34 24.48 3.24
CA GLN A 102 17.93 25.67 2.48
C GLN A 102 17.29 26.73 3.38
N LEU A 103 16.32 26.35 4.22
CA LEU A 103 15.69 27.24 5.21
C LEU A 103 16.70 27.94 6.13
N ARG A 104 17.82 27.26 6.45
CA ARG A 104 18.92 27.86 7.23
C ARG A 104 19.83 28.76 6.41
N LYS A 105 20.07 28.42 5.15
CA LYS A 105 21.05 29.10 4.29
C LYS A 105 20.47 30.32 3.59
N TYR A 106 19.21 30.25 3.16
CA TYR A 106 18.52 31.27 2.38
C TYR A 106 17.12 31.59 2.93
N PRO A 107 16.99 31.98 4.21
CA PRO A 107 15.68 32.14 4.87
C PRO A 107 14.75 33.17 4.20
N LYS A 108 15.31 34.17 3.51
CA LYS A 108 14.51 35.16 2.78
C LYS A 108 13.97 34.61 1.46
N ASP A 109 14.80 33.86 0.75
CA ASP A 109 14.42 33.28 -0.54
C ASP A 109 13.31 32.24 -0.32
N GLU A 110 13.43 31.39 0.71
CA GLU A 110 12.39 30.42 1.10
C GLU A 110 11.07 31.09 1.54
N GLN A 111 11.16 32.22 2.25
CA GLN A 111 9.96 32.99 2.61
C GLN A 111 9.26 33.57 1.36
N GLU A 112 10.04 34.05 0.38
CA GLU A 112 9.52 34.54 -0.89
C GLU A 112 8.88 33.42 -1.72
N GLU A 113 9.48 32.22 -1.70
CA GLU A 113 8.92 31.00 -2.30
C GLU A 113 7.59 30.60 -1.66
N LEU A 114 7.52 30.56 -0.32
CA LEU A 114 6.28 30.29 0.40
C LEU A 114 5.18 31.33 0.10
N ALA A 115 5.53 32.61 -0.02
CA ALA A 115 4.59 33.65 -0.43
C ALA A 115 4.08 33.42 -1.86
N ALA A 116 4.98 33.10 -2.80
CA ALA A 116 4.62 32.79 -4.19
C ALA A 116 3.71 31.56 -4.29
N LEU A 117 3.95 30.53 -3.47
CA LEU A 117 3.09 29.36 -3.36
C LEU A 117 1.66 29.77 -2.96
N TYR A 118 1.47 30.58 -1.91
CA TYR A 118 0.14 31.03 -1.49
C TYR A 118 -0.54 31.90 -2.55
N VAL A 119 0.21 32.73 -3.27
CA VAL A 119 -0.33 33.47 -4.43
C VAL A 119 -0.83 32.53 -5.50
N SER A 120 -0.10 31.45 -5.80
CA SER A 120 -0.54 30.43 -6.78
C SER A 120 -1.83 29.71 -6.36
N ARG A 121 -2.11 29.65 -5.06
CA ARG A 121 -3.34 29.11 -4.46
C ARG A 121 -4.50 30.14 -4.43
N GLY A 122 -4.27 31.36 -4.90
CA GLY A 122 -5.27 32.43 -5.00
C GLY A 122 -5.29 33.41 -3.84
N VAL A 123 -4.27 33.41 -2.97
CA VAL A 123 -4.12 34.43 -1.91
C VAL A 123 -3.60 35.73 -2.53
N GLU A 124 -4.11 36.88 -2.06
CA GLU A 124 -3.63 38.18 -2.51
C GLU A 124 -2.13 38.36 -2.17
N PRO A 125 -1.29 38.94 -3.06
CA PRO A 125 0.16 39.04 -2.84
C PRO A 125 0.58 39.67 -1.51
N GLU A 126 -0.10 40.75 -1.07
CA GLU A 126 0.23 41.40 0.20
C GLU A 126 -0.09 40.50 1.40
N LEU A 127 -1.21 39.77 1.34
CA LEU A 127 -1.61 38.84 2.40
C LEU A 127 -0.71 37.60 2.42
N ALA A 128 -0.38 37.05 1.24
CA ALA A 128 0.53 35.91 1.10
C ALA A 128 1.90 36.21 1.71
N GLY A 129 2.46 37.41 1.49
CA GLY A 129 3.71 37.83 2.10
C GLY A 129 3.65 37.88 3.63
N LYS A 130 2.55 38.39 4.21
CA LYS A 130 2.34 38.40 5.68
C LYS A 130 2.17 37.00 6.25
N VAL A 131 1.47 36.12 5.54
CA VAL A 131 1.30 34.71 5.94
C VAL A 131 2.64 33.99 5.94
N ALA A 132 3.41 34.11 4.86
CA ALA A 132 4.75 33.52 4.76
C ALA A 132 5.67 34.04 5.87
N GLU A 133 5.71 35.36 6.12
CA GLU A 133 6.50 35.94 7.23
C GLU A 133 6.15 35.32 8.58
N GLN A 134 4.86 35.12 8.87
CA GLN A 134 4.41 34.58 10.15
C GLN A 134 4.73 33.09 10.28
N LEU A 135 4.55 32.30 9.22
CA LEU A 135 4.81 30.86 9.20
C LEU A 135 6.32 30.55 9.22
N SER A 136 7.14 31.38 8.60
CA SER A 136 8.61 31.26 8.61
C SER A 136 9.26 31.61 9.96
N ARG A 137 8.50 32.05 10.98
CA ARG A 137 9.04 32.34 12.33
C ARG A 137 9.46 31.08 13.08
N ASP A 138 8.77 29.96 12.82
CA ASP A 138 9.14 28.65 13.34
C ASP A 138 9.71 27.80 12.19
N PRO A 139 11.04 27.52 12.20
CA PRO A 139 11.68 26.74 11.15
C PRO A 139 11.10 25.34 10.97
N GLU A 140 10.57 24.70 12.02
CA GLU A 140 9.97 23.37 11.90
C GLU A 140 8.57 23.47 11.27
N GLN A 141 7.82 24.52 11.56
CA GLN A 141 6.54 24.77 10.92
C GLN A 141 6.72 25.14 9.44
N ALA A 142 7.72 25.97 9.12
CA ALA A 142 8.10 26.27 7.74
C ALA A 142 8.46 24.98 7.00
N LEU A 143 9.36 24.17 7.57
CA LEU A 143 9.74 22.88 6.99
C LEU A 143 8.54 21.97 6.74
N GLU A 144 7.60 21.86 7.68
CA GLU A 144 6.38 21.04 7.51
C GLU A 144 5.54 21.53 6.32
N ILE A 145 5.43 22.84 6.14
CA ILE A 145 4.68 23.43 5.03
C ILE A 145 5.40 23.21 3.70
N HIS A 146 6.70 23.53 3.61
CA HIS A 146 7.51 23.29 2.41
C HIS A 146 7.48 21.79 2.03
N ALA A 147 7.65 20.89 3.00
CA ALA A 147 7.56 19.44 2.77
C ALA A 147 6.19 18.99 2.23
N ARG A 148 5.09 19.54 2.76
CA ARG A 148 3.76 19.18 2.27
C ARG A 148 3.44 19.77 0.91
N GLU A 149 3.86 21.01 0.68
CA GLU A 149 3.44 21.78 -0.49
C GLU A 149 4.34 21.55 -1.70
N GLU A 150 5.65 21.41 -1.49
CA GLU A 150 6.63 21.21 -2.57
C GLU A 150 6.94 19.73 -2.79
N LEU A 151 7.17 18.99 -1.71
CA LEU A 151 7.54 17.57 -1.79
C LEU A 151 6.31 16.64 -1.78
N GLY A 152 5.12 17.16 -1.45
CA GLY A 152 3.87 16.39 -1.42
C GLY A 152 3.84 15.31 -0.33
N ILE A 153 4.68 15.44 0.70
CA ILE A 153 4.86 14.44 1.76
C ILE A 153 4.43 15.00 3.11
N ASP A 154 3.85 14.14 3.95
CA ASP A 154 3.65 14.46 5.34
C ASP A 154 4.87 13.97 6.15
N PRO A 155 5.72 14.86 6.68
CA PRO A 155 6.89 14.46 7.46
C PRO A 155 6.52 13.74 8.78
N SER A 156 5.27 13.89 9.25
CA SER A 156 4.78 13.26 10.47
C SER A 156 4.20 11.85 10.28
N ASP A 157 3.96 11.44 9.02
CA ASP A 157 3.29 10.18 8.67
C ASP A 157 4.11 9.35 7.67
N LEU A 158 5.36 9.04 8.03
CA LEU A 158 6.22 8.22 7.19
C LEU A 158 5.91 6.73 7.36
N PRO A 159 5.75 5.97 6.25
CA PRO A 159 5.45 4.54 6.33
C PRO A 159 6.58 3.77 7.04
N SER A 160 6.20 2.68 7.70
CA SER A 160 7.13 1.81 8.43
C SER A 160 7.54 0.60 7.58
N PRO A 161 8.83 0.49 7.19
CA PRO A 161 9.30 -0.64 6.38
C PRO A 161 9.08 -1.99 7.07
N ALA A 162 9.26 -2.05 8.39
CA ALA A 162 9.08 -3.28 9.15
C ALA A 162 7.62 -3.74 9.19
N ILE A 163 6.67 -2.81 9.37
CA ILE A 163 5.24 -3.14 9.37
C ILE A 163 4.81 -3.62 7.99
N ALA A 164 5.25 -2.95 6.92
CA ALA A 164 4.96 -3.35 5.56
C ALA A 164 5.51 -4.76 5.24
N ALA A 165 6.74 -5.06 5.66
CA ALA A 165 7.37 -6.36 5.48
C ALA A 165 6.67 -7.50 6.25
N VAL A 166 6.36 -7.28 7.53
CA VAL A 166 5.71 -8.33 8.36
C VAL A 166 4.26 -8.57 7.92
N SER A 167 3.54 -7.50 7.56
CA SER A 167 2.16 -7.61 7.09
C SER A 167 2.06 -8.30 5.73
N SER A 168 2.96 -8.00 4.79
CA SER A 168 3.06 -8.71 3.50
C SER A 168 3.50 -10.16 3.68
N PHE A 169 4.52 -10.43 4.51
CA PHE A 169 4.96 -11.80 4.84
C PHE A 169 3.82 -12.67 5.36
N GLY A 170 3.13 -12.21 6.41
CA GLY A 170 2.09 -12.99 7.08
C GLY A 170 0.89 -13.21 6.17
N SER A 171 0.47 -12.18 5.45
CA SER A 171 -0.65 -12.27 4.50
C SER A 171 -0.33 -13.18 3.31
N PHE A 172 0.88 -13.09 2.74
CA PHE A 172 1.34 -13.99 1.69
C PHE A 172 1.35 -15.44 2.17
N ALA A 173 1.95 -15.71 3.33
CA ALA A 173 2.01 -17.04 3.88
C ALA A 173 0.60 -17.63 4.09
N LEU A 174 -0.34 -16.84 4.62
CA LEU A 174 -1.73 -17.26 4.78
C LEU A 174 -2.42 -17.50 3.44
N GLY A 175 -2.20 -16.64 2.46
CA GLY A 175 -2.75 -16.79 1.11
C GLY A 175 -2.23 -18.05 0.42
N ALA A 176 -0.92 -18.27 0.47
CA ALA A 176 -0.24 -19.43 -0.12
C ALA A 176 -0.56 -20.73 0.61
N LEU A 177 -0.88 -20.69 1.90
CA LEU A 177 -1.27 -21.88 2.66
C LEU A 177 -2.65 -22.41 2.22
N LEU A 178 -3.54 -21.53 1.76
CA LEU A 178 -4.91 -21.92 1.40
C LEU A 178 -4.98 -23.00 0.30
N PRO A 179 -4.31 -22.89 -0.87
CA PRO A 179 -4.28 -23.97 -1.87
C PRO A 179 -3.58 -25.24 -1.38
N LEU A 180 -2.69 -25.14 -0.38
CA LEU A 180 -1.98 -26.29 0.20
C LEU A 180 -2.86 -27.11 1.17
N LEU A 181 -3.79 -26.45 1.87
CA LEU A 181 -4.57 -27.08 2.95
C LEU A 181 -5.20 -28.42 2.56
N PRO A 182 -5.84 -28.59 1.38
CA PRO A 182 -6.47 -29.87 1.05
C PRO A 182 -5.46 -31.02 0.98
N TYR A 183 -4.26 -30.77 0.45
CA TYR A 183 -3.20 -31.79 0.42
C TYR A 183 -2.65 -32.09 1.82
N LEU A 184 -2.49 -31.07 2.67
CA LEU A 184 -2.07 -31.26 4.07
C LEU A 184 -3.11 -32.05 4.88
N LEU A 185 -4.39 -31.97 4.49
CA LEU A 185 -5.49 -32.73 5.07
C LEU A 185 -5.71 -34.11 4.39
N GLY A 186 -4.84 -34.51 3.47
CA GLY A 186 -4.85 -35.84 2.86
C GLY A 186 -5.60 -35.96 1.52
N ALA A 187 -5.99 -34.86 0.88
CA ALA A 187 -6.54 -34.91 -0.48
C ALA A 187 -5.47 -35.37 -1.47
N SER A 188 -5.82 -36.32 -2.33
CA SER A 188 -4.94 -36.82 -3.40
C SER A 188 -5.19 -36.14 -4.76
N ALA A 189 -6.37 -35.57 -4.95
CA ALA A 189 -6.76 -34.88 -6.17
C ALA A 189 -6.43 -33.38 -6.11
N LEU A 190 -6.22 -32.76 -7.28
CA LEU A 190 -5.93 -31.33 -7.43
C LEU A 190 -7.18 -30.45 -7.29
N TRP A 191 -8.34 -30.94 -7.70
CA TRP A 191 -9.57 -30.13 -7.75
C TRP A 191 -9.97 -29.49 -6.41
N PRO A 192 -9.80 -30.13 -5.22
CA PRO A 192 -10.13 -29.48 -3.94
C PRO A 192 -9.23 -28.27 -3.66
N ALA A 193 -7.94 -28.37 -3.98
CA ALA A 193 -6.98 -27.27 -3.86
C ALA A 193 -7.35 -26.09 -4.76
N VAL A 194 -7.70 -26.38 -6.02
CA VAL A 194 -8.14 -25.36 -6.98
C VAL A 194 -9.43 -24.69 -6.52
N LEU A 195 -10.45 -25.45 -6.14
CA LEU A 195 -11.71 -24.87 -5.69
C LEU A 195 -11.53 -24.00 -4.45
N LEU A 196 -10.80 -24.49 -3.43
CA LEU A 196 -10.57 -23.73 -2.21
C LEU A 196 -9.82 -22.42 -2.50
N ALA A 197 -8.82 -22.46 -3.38
CA ALA A 197 -8.08 -21.27 -3.79
C ALA A 197 -8.96 -20.28 -4.58
N LEU A 198 -9.82 -20.74 -5.50
CA LEU A 198 -10.74 -19.88 -6.24
C LEU A 198 -11.78 -19.23 -5.33
N PHE A 199 -12.31 -19.96 -4.35
CA PHE A 199 -13.17 -19.38 -3.30
C PHE A 199 -12.41 -18.36 -2.44
N GLY A 200 -11.17 -18.66 -2.07
CA GLY A 200 -10.28 -17.74 -1.37
C GLY A 200 -10.06 -16.44 -2.14
N LEU A 201 -9.74 -16.54 -3.43
CA LEU A 201 -9.54 -15.40 -4.34
C LEU A 201 -10.79 -14.53 -4.46
N PHE A 202 -11.95 -15.15 -4.66
CA PHE A 202 -13.21 -14.43 -4.67
C PHE A 202 -13.47 -13.72 -3.34
N GLY A 203 -13.24 -14.40 -2.21
CA GLY A 203 -13.38 -13.86 -0.86
C GLY A 203 -12.45 -12.66 -0.62
N CYS A 204 -11.17 -12.78 -0.94
CA CYS A 204 -10.21 -11.69 -0.87
C CYS A 204 -10.64 -10.50 -1.73
N GLY A 205 -11.04 -10.75 -2.98
CA GLY A 205 -11.57 -9.70 -3.87
C GLY A 205 -12.81 -8.99 -3.30
N ALA A 206 -13.74 -9.75 -2.70
CA ALA A 206 -14.92 -9.20 -2.05
C ALA A 206 -14.59 -8.37 -0.80
N VAL A 207 -13.58 -8.77 -0.02
CA VAL A 207 -13.09 -7.98 1.13
C VAL A 207 -12.47 -6.66 0.66
N VAL A 208 -11.63 -6.71 -0.38
CA VAL A 208 -11.01 -5.50 -0.98
C VAL A 208 -12.05 -4.54 -1.53
N ALA A 209 -13.18 -5.05 -2.02
CA ALA A 209 -14.29 -4.21 -2.49
C ALA A 209 -14.84 -3.27 -1.40
N ARG A 210 -14.80 -3.69 -0.13
CA ARG A 210 -15.21 -2.84 1.00
C ARG A 210 -14.30 -1.63 1.21
N VAL A 211 -13.04 -1.73 0.79
CA VAL A 211 -12.05 -0.65 0.90
C VAL A 211 -12.07 0.24 -0.35
N THR A 212 -12.33 -0.35 -1.52
CA THR A 212 -12.22 0.32 -2.82
C THR A 212 -13.53 0.90 -3.36
N ALA A 213 -14.61 0.87 -2.58
CA ALA A 213 -15.96 1.34 -2.94
C ALA A 213 -16.50 0.76 -4.27
N ARG A 214 -16.02 -0.42 -4.68
CA ARG A 214 -16.52 -1.18 -5.84
C ARG A 214 -17.50 -2.26 -5.38
N SER A 215 -18.27 -2.82 -6.31
CA SER A 215 -19.15 -3.95 -5.97
C SER A 215 -18.33 -5.19 -5.62
N TRP A 216 -18.71 -5.86 -4.53
CA TRP A 216 -18.06 -7.08 -4.06
C TRP A 216 -18.02 -8.18 -5.12
N LEU A 217 -19.10 -8.29 -5.91
CA LEU A 217 -19.19 -9.24 -7.02
C LEU A 217 -18.14 -8.95 -8.10
N PHE A 218 -17.98 -7.70 -8.52
CA PHE A 218 -17.01 -7.34 -9.56
C PHE A 218 -15.57 -7.62 -9.10
N SER A 219 -15.20 -7.17 -7.90
CA SER A 219 -13.84 -7.38 -7.38
C SER A 219 -13.54 -8.86 -7.14
N GLY A 220 -14.51 -9.64 -6.63
CA GLY A 220 -14.38 -11.08 -6.45
C GLY A 220 -14.22 -11.82 -7.77
N LEU A 221 -15.08 -11.54 -8.76
CA LEU A 221 -14.99 -12.16 -10.09
C LEU A 221 -13.70 -11.80 -10.82
N ARG A 222 -13.21 -10.57 -10.69
CA ARG A 222 -11.92 -10.16 -11.25
C ARG A 222 -10.78 -10.99 -10.69
N GLN A 223 -10.74 -11.22 -9.37
CA GLN A 223 -9.68 -12.03 -8.76
C GLN A 223 -9.79 -13.51 -9.14
N LEU A 224 -11.02 -14.03 -9.22
CA LEU A 224 -11.27 -15.39 -9.70
C LEU A 224 -10.79 -15.56 -11.15
N ALA A 225 -11.09 -14.59 -12.03
CA ALA A 225 -10.65 -14.62 -13.42
C ALA A 225 -9.13 -14.56 -13.56
N LEU A 226 -8.46 -13.66 -12.84
CA LEU A 226 -7.00 -13.52 -12.88
C LEU A 226 -6.29 -14.77 -12.33
N GLY A 227 -6.70 -15.24 -11.15
CA GLY A 227 -6.08 -16.43 -10.53
C GLY A 227 -6.40 -17.72 -11.28
N GLY A 228 -7.63 -17.85 -11.80
CA GLY A 228 -8.02 -18.96 -12.66
C GLY A 228 -7.25 -18.99 -13.99
N ALA A 229 -7.03 -17.82 -14.61
CA ALA A 229 -6.21 -17.70 -15.80
C ALA A 229 -4.75 -18.09 -15.51
N ALA A 230 -4.17 -17.59 -14.42
CA ALA A 230 -2.80 -17.95 -14.01
C ALA A 230 -2.65 -19.48 -13.82
N ALA A 231 -3.56 -20.10 -13.05
CA ALA A 231 -3.59 -21.54 -12.83
C ALA A 231 -3.77 -22.35 -14.11
N GLY A 232 -4.65 -21.90 -15.02
CA GLY A 232 -4.88 -22.56 -16.30
C GLY A 232 -3.64 -22.51 -17.21
N VAL A 233 -3.01 -21.33 -17.30
CA VAL A 233 -1.79 -21.13 -18.10
C VAL A 233 -0.64 -21.96 -17.55
N THR A 234 -0.39 -21.93 -16.24
CA THR A 234 0.71 -22.71 -15.66
C THR A 234 0.47 -24.21 -15.76
N TYR A 235 -0.76 -24.69 -15.57
CA TYR A 235 -1.10 -26.09 -15.80
C TYR A 235 -0.79 -26.52 -17.24
N ALA A 236 -1.18 -25.71 -18.23
CA ALA A 236 -0.90 -25.99 -19.64
C ALA A 236 0.62 -26.01 -19.94
N LEU A 237 1.38 -25.06 -19.37
CA LEU A 237 2.84 -25.06 -19.48
C LEU A 237 3.47 -26.29 -18.83
N GLY A 238 2.97 -26.69 -17.66
CA GLY A 238 3.39 -27.91 -16.97
C GLY A 238 3.16 -29.16 -17.79
N ALA A 239 1.97 -29.28 -18.39
CA ALA A 239 1.63 -30.37 -19.29
C ALA A 239 2.56 -30.39 -20.52
N LEU A 240 2.84 -29.23 -21.11
CA LEU A 240 3.77 -29.10 -22.24
C LEU A 240 5.19 -29.55 -21.85
N PHE A 241 5.76 -29.00 -20.79
CA PHE A 241 7.12 -29.33 -20.38
C PHE A 241 7.26 -30.77 -19.89
N GLY A 242 6.23 -31.32 -19.24
CA GLY A 242 6.20 -32.73 -18.85
C GLY A 242 6.33 -33.67 -20.04
N THR A 243 5.89 -33.26 -21.24
CA THR A 243 6.06 -34.06 -22.47
C THR A 243 7.40 -33.88 -23.18
N VAL A 244 8.13 -32.79 -22.88
CA VAL A 244 9.40 -32.43 -23.56
C VAL A 244 10.62 -32.80 -22.74
N VAL A 245 10.51 -32.72 -21.41
CA VAL A 245 11.64 -32.88 -20.47
C VAL A 245 11.57 -34.22 -19.70
N GLY A 246 10.41 -34.88 -19.66
CA GLY A 246 10.19 -36.18 -19.04
C GLY A 246 10.31 -37.34 -20.03
#